data_AF-A0A1Y1T204-F1
#
_entry.id   AF-A0A1Y1T204-F1
#
_cell.length_a   1.000
_cell.length_b   1.000
_cell.length_c   1.000
_cell.angle_alpha   90.00
_cell.angle_beta   90.00
_cell.angle_gamma   90.00
#
_symmetry.space_group_name_H-M   'P 1'
#
loop_
_entity.id
_entity.type
_entity.pdbx_description
1 polymer ?
#
loop_
_entity_poly.entity_id
_entity_poly.type
_entity_poly.pdbx_seq_one_letter_code
_entity_poly.pdbx_strand_id
1 'polypeptide(L)'
;GSDNFQNRFVQFQPFARLEYDFLNGFILKADYEYNYYKNQENDQVNRFQIGNASLFYNKLDSAWSFEVEVNNMLDANFRRENSFSEFIVTDSRVYLQPRTVLLKIAYKL
;
A
#
# COMPACT_ATOMS: atom_id res chain seq x y z
N GLY A 1 -17.07 -40.59 11.93
CA GLY A 1 -17.67 -39.35 11.42
C GLY A 1 -16.53 -38.53 10.86
N SER A 2 -16.65 -38.04 9.63
CA SER A 2 -15.69 -37.09 9.06
C SER A 2 -16.15 -35.69 9.50
N ASP A 3 -15.45 -35.10 10.46
CA ASP A 3 -15.66 -33.70 10.80
C ASP A 3 -15.10 -32.86 9.65
N ASN A 4 -15.99 -32.37 8.80
CA ASN A 4 -15.64 -31.44 7.72
C ASN A 4 -15.36 -30.07 8.34
N PHE A 5 -14.10 -29.73 8.62
CA PHE A 5 -13.69 -28.37 8.99
C PHE A 5 -13.74 -27.48 7.74
N GLN A 6 -14.86 -26.77 7.56
CA GLN A 6 -14.97 -25.77 6.50
C GLN A 6 -14.40 -24.42 6.96
N ASN A 7 -13.11 -24.26 6.73
CA ASN A 7 -12.39 -23.01 6.92
C ASN A 7 -12.94 -21.92 5.96
N ARG A 8 -13.86 -21.08 6.44
CA ARG A 8 -14.49 -20.01 5.65
C ARG A 8 -13.73 -18.69 5.82
N PHE A 9 -13.14 -18.20 4.74
CA PHE A 9 -12.41 -16.93 4.72
C PHE A 9 -13.11 -15.88 3.85
N VAL A 10 -13.04 -14.61 4.26
CA VAL A 10 -13.47 -13.46 3.44
C VAL A 10 -12.27 -12.54 3.25
N GLN A 11 -11.98 -12.20 1.99
CA GLN A 11 -10.91 -11.31 1.60
C GLN A 11 -11.46 -10.17 0.73
N PHE A 12 -11.04 -8.95 1.03
CA PHE A 12 -11.41 -7.75 0.30
C PHE A 12 -10.20 -6.83 0.17
N GLN A 13 -9.82 -6.51 -1.07
CA GLN A 13 -8.57 -5.78 -1.36
C GLN A 13 -8.80 -4.66 -2.39
N PRO A 14 -9.58 -3.62 -2.07
CA PRO A 14 -9.74 -2.51 -2.98
C PRO A 14 -8.45 -1.71 -3.03
N PHE A 15 -8.20 -1.14 -4.20
CA PHE A 15 -7.09 -0.23 -4.43
C PHE A 15 -7.59 0.95 -5.26
N ALA A 16 -6.90 2.07 -5.14
CA ALA A 16 -7.12 3.23 -5.97
C ALA A 16 -5.77 3.77 -6.44
N ARG A 17 -5.68 4.14 -7.71
CA ARG A 17 -4.51 4.77 -8.30
C ARG A 17 -4.97 6.00 -9.07
N LEU A 18 -4.25 7.09 -8.91
CA LEU A 18 -4.48 8.37 -9.57
C LEU A 18 -3.17 8.81 -10.20
N GLU A 19 -3.23 9.16 -11.49
CA GLU A 19 -2.18 9.90 -12.19
C GLU A 19 -2.85 11.05 -12.93
N TYR A 20 -2.41 12.28 -12.68
CA TYR A 20 -2.99 13.47 -13.24
C TYR A 20 -1.92 14.46 -13.68
N ASP A 21 -1.91 14.77 -14.97
CA ASP A 21 -1.04 15.78 -15.58
C ASP A 21 -1.80 17.11 -15.67
N PHE A 22 -1.18 18.19 -15.19
CA PHE A 22 -1.79 19.51 -15.15
C PHE A 22 -0.75 20.63 -15.23
N LEU A 23 -1.22 21.83 -15.57
CA LEU A 23 -0.42 23.06 -15.60
C LEU A 23 0.91 22.94 -16.37
N ASN A 24 0.94 22.11 -17.43
CA ASN A 24 2.04 21.98 -18.38
C ASN A 24 3.40 21.72 -17.70
N GLY A 25 3.47 20.65 -16.91
CA GLY A 25 4.71 20.23 -16.27
C GLY A 25 4.54 19.59 -14.89
N PHE A 26 3.35 19.61 -14.31
CA PHE A 26 3.08 18.92 -13.05
C PHE A 26 2.45 17.56 -13.28
N ILE A 27 2.95 16.55 -12.58
CA ILE A 27 2.35 15.22 -12.55
C ILE A 27 2.10 14.86 -11.09
N LEU A 28 0.82 14.74 -10.73
CA LEU A 28 0.41 14.22 -9.43
C LEU A 28 0.18 12.71 -9.55
N LYS A 29 0.83 11.93 -8.70
CA LYS A 29 0.60 10.50 -8.55
C LYS A 29 0.15 10.20 -7.14
N ALA A 30 -0.86 9.36 -6.99
CA ALA A 30 -1.26 8.84 -5.69
C ALA A 30 -1.73 7.39 -5.82
N ASP A 31 -1.41 6.59 -4.83
CA ASP A 31 -1.93 5.24 -4.70
C ASP A 31 -2.38 4.95 -3.27
N TYR A 32 -3.38 4.09 -3.19
CA TYR A 32 -3.94 3.59 -1.95
C TYR A 32 -4.25 2.11 -2.12
N GLU A 33 -3.85 1.34 -1.13
CA GLU A 33 -4.16 -0.09 -1.03
C GLU A 33 -4.81 -0.35 0.32
N TYR A 34 -5.93 -1.05 0.30
CA TYR A 34 -6.58 -1.60 1.49
C TYR A 34 -6.61 -3.11 1.38
N ASN A 35 -6.40 -3.78 2.50
CA ASN A 35 -6.46 -5.22 2.62
C ASN A 35 -7.29 -5.54 3.85
N TYR A 36 -8.36 -6.28 3.67
CA TYR A 36 -9.19 -6.82 4.72
C TYR A 36 -9.25 -8.33 4.56
N TYR A 37 -8.99 -9.03 5.66
CA TYR A 37 -9.10 -10.47 5.75
C TYR A 37 -9.85 -10.81 7.03
N LYS A 38 -10.85 -11.68 6.92
CA LYS A 38 -11.58 -12.22 8.06
C LYS A 38 -11.63 -13.74 7.99
N ASN A 39 -11.12 -14.39 9.03
CA ASN A 39 -11.38 -15.80 9.29
C ASN A 39 -12.72 -15.91 10.03
N GLN A 40 -13.67 -16.65 9.47
CA GLN A 40 -15.02 -16.80 10.03
C GLN A 40 -15.10 -17.87 11.14
N GLU A 41 -14.10 -18.76 11.27
CA GLU A 41 -14.08 -19.79 12.32
C GLU A 41 -13.67 -19.23 13.69
N ASN A 42 -12.73 -18.29 13.73
CA ASN A 42 -12.17 -17.75 14.97
C ASN A 42 -12.37 -16.23 15.16
N ASP A 43 -13.19 -15.62 14.30
CA ASP A 43 -13.49 -14.18 14.23
C ASP A 43 -12.25 -13.27 14.15
N GLN A 44 -11.11 -13.80 13.69
CA GLN A 44 -9.90 -13.00 13.52
C GLN A 44 -10.00 -12.13 12.29
N VAL A 45 -9.87 -10.82 12.52
CA VAL A 45 -9.87 -9.80 11.48
C VAL A 45 -8.47 -9.19 11.36
N ASN A 46 -7.96 -9.17 10.13
CA ASN A 46 -6.73 -8.51 9.79
C ASN A 46 -7.02 -7.39 8.79
N ARG A 47 -6.53 -6.18 9.09
CA ARG A 47 -6.72 -4.98 8.26
C ARG A 47 -5.38 -4.32 8.05
N PHE A 48 -5.10 -3.99 6.81
CA PHE A 48 -3.90 -3.30 6.42
C PHE A 48 -4.25 -2.23 5.38
N GLN A 49 -3.66 -1.05 5.53
CA GLN A 49 -3.81 0.02 4.54
C GLN A 49 -2.52 0.79 4.39
N ILE A 50 -2.19 1.18 3.17
CA ILE A 50 -1.04 2.02 2.87
C ILE A 50 -1.42 2.96 1.74
N GLY A 51 -0.86 4.16 1.77
CA GLY A 51 -1.03 5.12 0.70
C GLY A 51 0.25 5.90 0.47
N ASN A 52 0.53 6.19 -0.78
CA ASN A 52 1.69 6.95 -1.22
C ASN A 52 1.24 8.05 -2.18
N ALA A 53 1.98 9.13 -2.22
CA ALA A 53 1.76 10.19 -3.19
C ALA A 53 3.07 10.82 -3.62
N SER A 54 3.14 11.27 -4.88
CA SER A 54 4.21 12.13 -5.34
C SER A 54 3.68 13.28 -6.19
N LEU A 55 4.34 14.42 -6.07
CA LEU A 55 4.14 15.57 -6.94
C LEU A 55 5.45 15.84 -7.67
N PHE A 56 5.44 15.57 -8.96
CA PHE A 56 6.55 15.84 -9.86
C PHE A 56 6.32 17.15 -10.61
N TYR A 57 7.39 17.89 -10.85
CA TYR A 57 7.41 19.07 -11.69
C TYR A 57 8.63 19.08 -12.62
N ASN A 58 8.37 19.20 -13.92
CA ASN A 58 9.36 19.54 -14.93
C ASN A 58 8.80 20.65 -15.82
N LYS A 59 9.47 21.79 -15.84
CA LYS A 59 9.12 22.87 -16.75
C LYS A 59 9.46 22.43 -18.18
N LEU A 60 8.51 22.60 -19.12
CA LEU A 60 8.76 22.45 -20.55
C LEU A 60 10.00 23.29 -20.94
N ASP A 61 10.96 22.66 -21.61
CA ASP A 61 12.28 23.22 -22.00
C ASP A 61 13.30 23.43 -20.88
N SER A 62 13.06 22.91 -19.66
CA SER A 62 14.03 22.92 -18.57
C SER A 62 14.76 21.59 -18.43
N ALA A 63 16.07 21.65 -18.22
CA ALA A 63 16.90 20.52 -17.80
C ALA A 63 16.58 20.03 -16.37
N TRP A 64 15.97 20.88 -15.54
CA TRP A 64 15.68 20.58 -14.13
C TRP A 64 14.34 19.89 -13.93
N SER A 65 14.33 18.87 -13.07
CA SER A 65 13.13 18.20 -12.57
C SER A 65 13.14 18.13 -11.05
N PHE A 66 11.96 18.26 -10.44
CA PHE A 66 11.76 18.24 -8.99
C PHE A 66 10.65 17.25 -8.65
N GLU A 67 10.81 16.50 -7.56
CA GLU A 67 9.77 15.61 -7.06
C GLU A 67 9.73 15.68 -5.54
N VAL A 68 8.52 15.79 -4.98
CA VAL A 68 8.26 15.52 -3.57
C VAL A 68 7.43 14.26 -3.47
N GLU A 69 7.94 13.27 -2.75
CA GLU A 69 7.30 11.98 -2.54
C GLU A 69 6.99 11.79 -1.05
N VAL A 70 5.80 11.28 -0.76
CA VAL A 70 5.38 10.88 0.58
C VAL A 70 5.01 9.40 0.54
N ASN A 71 5.83 8.60 1.21
CA ASN A 71 5.60 7.17 1.38
C ASN A 71 4.93 6.89 2.72
N ASN A 72 4.03 5.91 2.70
CA ASN A 72 3.30 5.47 3.90
C ASN A 72 2.57 6.64 4.61
N MET A 73 1.78 7.40 3.85
CA MET A 73 0.99 8.54 4.33
C MET A 73 0.04 8.20 5.48
N LEU A 74 -0.32 6.92 5.63
CA LEU A 74 -1.26 6.43 6.65
C LEU A 74 -0.57 5.82 7.87
N ASP A 75 0.77 5.89 7.94
CA ASP A 75 1.58 5.42 9.08
C ASP A 75 1.37 3.94 9.43
N ALA A 76 1.33 3.10 8.40
CA ALA A 76 1.25 1.66 8.53
C ALA A 76 2.59 1.10 9.03
N ASN A 77 2.60 0.51 10.23
CA ASN A 77 3.82 0.04 10.88
C ASN A 77 4.18 -1.41 10.54
N PHE A 78 3.17 -2.25 10.35
CA PHE A 78 3.35 -3.65 10.00
C PHE A 78 2.18 -4.16 9.17
N ARG A 79 2.47 -5.11 8.30
CA ARG A 79 1.48 -5.96 7.65
C ARG A 79 1.51 -7.32 8.34
N ARG A 80 0.35 -7.77 8.83
CA ARG A 80 0.20 -9.12 9.35
C ARG A 80 -0.24 -10.03 8.21
N GLU A 81 0.34 -11.22 8.12
CA GLU A 81 -0.07 -12.26 7.18
C GLU A 81 -0.39 -13.50 8.01
N ASN A 82 -1.67 -13.86 8.08
CA ASN A 82 -2.12 -15.06 8.76
C ASN A 82 -2.51 -16.10 7.72
N SER A 83 -1.97 -17.31 7.81
CA SER A 83 -2.42 -18.47 7.05
C SER A 83 -2.90 -19.56 8.01
N PHE A 84 -4.09 -20.09 7.77
CA PHE A 84 -4.70 -21.16 8.57
C PHE A 84 -4.98 -22.37 7.67
N SER A 85 -4.43 -23.53 8.03
CA SER A 85 -4.84 -24.83 7.51
C SER A 85 -5.26 -25.73 8.69
N GLU A 86 -5.92 -26.87 8.42
CA GLU A 86 -6.39 -27.83 9.44
C GLU A 86 -5.29 -28.29 10.43
N PHE A 87 -4.01 -28.16 10.08
CA PHE A 87 -2.90 -28.65 10.88
C PHE A 87 -1.84 -27.59 11.23
N ILE A 88 -1.87 -26.39 10.62
CA ILE A 88 -0.83 -25.36 10.80
C ILE A 88 -1.47 -23.96 10.90
N VAL A 89 -1.10 -23.23 11.95
CA VAL A 89 -1.38 -21.80 12.11
C VAL A 89 -0.07 -21.04 11.98
N THR A 90 0.04 -20.18 10.96
CA THR A 90 1.19 -19.29 10.78
C THR A 90 0.75 -17.85 10.95
N ASP A 91 1.27 -17.15 11.97
CA ASP A 91 1.17 -15.69 12.15
C ASP A 91 2.53 -15.07 11.81
N SER A 92 2.59 -14.32 10.71
CA SER A 92 3.78 -13.59 10.29
C SER A 92 3.53 -12.08 10.33
N ARG A 93 4.54 -11.31 10.73
CA ARG A 93 4.50 -9.84 10.74
C ARG A 93 5.66 -9.30 9.92
N VAL A 94 5.32 -8.58 8.87
CA VAL A 94 6.28 -7.84 8.04
C VAL A 94 6.26 -6.38 8.50
N TYR A 95 7.38 -5.89 9.02
CA TYR A 95 7.53 -4.49 9.40
C TYR A 95 7.73 -3.63 8.15
N LEU A 96 7.05 -2.49 8.12
CA LEU A 96 7.09 -1.57 7.00
C LEU A 96 7.96 -0.37 7.33
N GLN A 97 8.42 0.31 6.28
CA GLN A 97 9.14 1.57 6.46
C GLN A 97 8.22 2.62 7.09
N PRO A 98 8.69 3.37 8.11
CA PRO A 98 7.94 4.48 8.67
C PRO A 98 7.56 5.52 7.62
N ARG A 99 6.57 6.38 7.92
CA ARG A 99 6.21 7.51 7.06
C ARG A 99 7.43 8.35 6.71
N THR A 100 7.67 8.54 5.41
CA THR A 100 8.85 9.23 4.90
C THR A 100 8.47 10.27 3.87
N VAL A 101 9.11 11.43 3.90
CA VAL A 101 9.00 12.48 2.88
C VAL A 101 10.36 12.63 2.21
N LEU A 102 10.39 12.53 0.88
CA LEU A 102 11.61 12.59 0.08
C LEU A 102 11.51 13.72 -0.95
N LEU A 103 12.53 14.56 -0.98
CA LEU A 103 12.73 15.57 -2.02
C LEU A 103 13.79 15.06 -3.01
N LYS A 104 13.46 15.02 -4.29
CA LYS A 104 14.40 14.67 -5.38
C LYS A 104 14.58 15.86 -6.31
N ILE A 105 15.83 16.06 -6.73
CA ILE A 105 16.22 17.09 -7.70
C ILE A 105 17.08 16.39 -8.76
N ALA A 106 16.74 16.55 -10.03
CA ALA A 106 17.46 15.96 -11.14
C ALA A 106 17.77 17.01 -12.22
N TYR A 107 18.90 16.83 -12.91
CA TYR A 107 19.35 17.68 -14.02
C TYR A 107 19.64 16.80 -15.25
N LYS A 108 19.07 17.17 -16.39
CA LYS A 108 19.30 16.52 -17.68
C LYS A 108 20.38 17.30 -18.46
N LEU A 109 21.48 16.62 -18.81
CA LEU A 109 22.57 17.13 -19.65
C LEU A 109 22.17 17.14 -21.13
#